data_AF-A0A8T8C9Y0-F1
#
_entry.id   AF-A0A8T8C9Y0-F1
#
_cell.length_a   1.000
_cell.length_b   1.000
_cell.length_c   1.000
_cell.angle_alpha   90.00
_cell.angle_beta   90.00
_cell.angle_gamma   90.00
#
_symmetry.space_group_name_H-M   'P 1'
#
loop_
_entity.id
_entity.type
_entity.pdbx_description
1 polymer ?
#
loop_
_entity_poly.entity_id
_entity_poly.type
_entity_poly.pdbx_seq_one_letter_code
_entity_poly.pdbx_strand_id
1 'polypeptide(L)'
;MITTCNRHGPSYGLILQHRYEEQHINFHALLGPDDFQQRPCALWDFLQNYMDVSGPIPDIPLFEPYRHLDPVTASHDQQKGRNPRYWIDMDNDTFKAEVDAMWQRVYAIDTFSRPNLMARYVDYGP
;
A
#
# COMPACT_ATOMS: atom_id res chain seq x y z
N MET A 1 -10.48 -4.03 -8.20
CA MET A 1 -10.72 -2.57 -8.15
C MET A 1 -12.14 -2.32 -8.60
N ILE A 2 -12.86 -1.40 -7.96
CA ILE A 2 -14.17 -0.94 -8.42
C ILE A 2 -14.04 0.48 -8.95
N THR A 3 -14.66 0.73 -10.10
CA THR A 3 -14.80 2.05 -10.70
C THR A 3 -16.25 2.46 -10.59
N THR A 4 -16.53 3.61 -9.98
CA THR A 4 -17.87 4.21 -9.96
C THR A 4 -17.85 5.56 -10.65
N CYS A 5 -18.75 5.78 -11.61
CA CYS A 5 -18.87 7.07 -12.30
C CYS A 5 -19.93 7.91 -11.61
N ASN A 6 -19.55 9.11 -11.14
CA ASN A 6 -20.46 10.10 -10.60
C ASN A 6 -20.42 11.38 -11.46
N ARG A 7 -21.14 12.44 -11.07
CA ARG A 7 -21.19 13.71 -11.81
C ARG A 7 -19.83 14.45 -11.89
N HIS A 8 -18.87 14.07 -11.04
CA HIS A 8 -17.52 14.66 -10.96
C HIS A 8 -16.46 13.82 -11.68
N GLY A 9 -16.78 12.60 -12.12
CA GLY A 9 -15.86 11.72 -12.83
C GLY A 9 -15.87 10.27 -12.32
N PRO A 10 -14.97 9.42 -12.84
CA PRO A 10 -14.74 8.09 -12.30
C PRO A 10 -13.98 8.17 -10.98
N SER A 11 -14.43 7.42 -10.00
CA SER A 11 -13.76 7.23 -8.71
C SER A 11 -13.43 5.75 -8.51
N TYR A 12 -12.29 5.49 -7.89
CA TYR A 12 -11.68 4.18 -7.80
C TYR A 12 -11.53 3.75 -6.34
N GLY A 13 -11.95 2.52 -6.05
CA GLY A 13 -11.87 1.92 -4.71
C GLY A 13 -11.30 0.51 -4.70
N LEU A 14 -10.79 0.10 -3.54
CA LEU A 14 -10.31 -1.25 -3.28
C LEU A 14 -11.39 -2.08 -2.58
N ILE A 15 -11.69 -3.25 -3.16
CA ILE A 15 -12.59 -4.26 -2.59
C ILE A 15 -11.89 -5.62 -2.67
N LEU A 16 -11.99 -6.39 -1.58
CA LEU A 16 -11.71 -7.82 -1.60
C LEU A 16 -13.04 -8.55 -1.74
N GLN A 17 -13.20 -9.33 -2.80
CA GLN A 17 -14.41 -10.06 -3.08
C GLN A 17 -14.13 -11.55 -3.06
N HIS A 18 -15.00 -12.32 -2.40
CA HIS A 18 -14.96 -13.76 -2.47
C HIS A 18 -15.30 -14.20 -3.90
N ARG A 19 -14.57 -15.19 -4.41
CA ARG A 19 -14.68 -15.57 -5.83
C ARG A 19 -16.04 -16.18 -6.18
N TYR A 20 -16.56 -17.04 -5.30
CA TYR A 20 -17.73 -17.87 -5.60
C TYR A 20 -19.00 -17.39 -4.90
N GLU A 21 -18.88 -16.44 -3.99
CA GLU A 21 -19.99 -15.93 -3.20
C GLU A 21 -20.06 -14.43 -3.36
N GLU A 22 -21.23 -13.84 -3.19
CA GLU A 22 -21.42 -12.38 -3.24
C GLU A 22 -20.88 -11.64 -2.00
N GLN A 23 -20.04 -12.31 -1.21
CA GLN A 23 -19.38 -11.73 -0.07
C GLN A 23 -18.23 -10.82 -0.52
N HIS A 24 -18.20 -9.60 -0.02
CA HIS A 24 -17.13 -8.67 -0.29
C HIS A 24 -16.86 -7.77 0.91
N ILE A 25 -15.61 -7.38 1.06
CA ILE A 25 -15.12 -6.44 2.06
C ILE A 25 -14.68 -5.19 1.34
N ASN A 26 -15.34 -4.08 1.67
CA ASN A 26 -15.01 -2.78 1.11
C ASN A 26 -13.97 -2.07 1.99
N PHE A 27 -12.85 -1.66 1.39
CA PHE A 27 -11.77 -0.96 2.10
C PHE A 27 -11.92 0.57 2.11
N HIS A 28 -13.09 1.09 1.71
CA HIS A 28 -13.41 2.52 1.75
C HIS A 28 -13.18 3.16 3.13
N ALA A 29 -13.34 2.39 4.21
CA ALA A 29 -13.08 2.86 5.56
C ALA A 29 -11.59 3.18 5.83
N LEU A 30 -10.67 2.53 5.11
CA LEU A 30 -9.23 2.81 5.21
C LEU A 30 -8.79 3.91 4.22
N LEU A 31 -9.34 3.87 3.02
CA LEU A 31 -9.08 4.87 1.98
C LEU A 31 -10.35 5.10 1.18
N GLY A 32 -10.87 6.32 1.22
CA GLY A 32 -12.01 6.70 0.39
C GLY A 32 -11.72 6.54 -1.11
N PRO A 33 -12.76 6.53 -1.95
CA PRO A 33 -12.62 6.44 -3.39
C PRO A 33 -11.89 7.69 -3.85
N ASP A 34 -10.96 7.49 -4.76
CA ASP A 34 -10.11 8.54 -5.27
C ASP A 34 -10.28 8.64 -6.79
N ASP A 35 -10.10 9.84 -7.34
CA ASP A 35 -10.18 10.05 -8.79
C ASP A 35 -8.94 9.47 -9.51
N PHE A 36 -7.88 9.10 -8.76
CA PHE A 36 -6.68 8.43 -9.25
C PHE A 36 -6.69 6.92 -8.94
N GLN A 37 -6.55 6.09 -9.98
CA GLN A 37 -6.45 4.63 -9.85
C GLN A 37 -5.25 4.16 -9.02
N GLN A 38 -4.19 4.97 -8.95
CA GLN A 38 -2.95 4.63 -8.26
C GLN A 38 -3.12 4.56 -6.74
N ARG A 39 -4.07 5.31 -6.17
CA ARG A 39 -4.36 5.33 -4.73
C ARG A 39 -4.80 3.96 -4.19
N PRO A 40 -5.86 3.33 -4.74
CA PRO A 40 -6.22 1.97 -4.33
C PRO A 40 -5.13 0.92 -4.64
N CYS A 41 -4.32 1.13 -5.69
CA CYS A 41 -3.16 0.27 -5.97
C CYS A 41 -2.07 0.39 -4.88
N ALA A 42 -1.74 1.60 -4.44
CA ALA A 42 -0.80 1.83 -3.34
C ALA A 42 -1.30 1.22 -2.02
N LEU A 43 -2.60 1.32 -1.74
CA LEU A 43 -3.19 0.65 -0.58
C LEU A 43 -3.05 -0.86 -0.66
N TRP A 44 -3.29 -1.45 -1.83
CA TRP A 44 -3.12 -2.88 -2.03
C TRP A 44 -1.65 -3.33 -1.86
N ASP A 45 -0.70 -2.54 -2.35
CA ASP A 45 0.73 -2.80 -2.14
C ASP A 45 1.13 -2.67 -0.67
N PHE A 46 0.59 -1.65 0.03
CA PHE A 46 0.79 -1.49 1.47
C PHE A 46 0.29 -2.72 2.24
N LEU A 47 -0.91 -3.22 1.93
CA LEU A 47 -1.47 -4.41 2.58
C LEU A 47 -0.63 -5.65 2.31
N GLN A 48 -0.20 -5.87 1.07
CA GLN A 48 0.67 -7.00 0.74
C GLN A 48 2.01 -6.92 1.49
N ASN A 49 2.67 -5.76 1.50
CA ASN A 49 3.93 -5.57 2.20
C ASN A 49 3.78 -5.75 3.73
N TYR A 50 2.62 -5.38 4.29
CA TYR A 50 2.35 -5.57 5.70
C TYR A 50 2.07 -7.04 6.05
N MET A 51 1.42 -7.79 5.17
CA MET A 51 1.14 -9.23 5.36
C MET A 51 2.35 -10.11 5.07
N ASP A 52 3.34 -9.63 4.31
CA ASP A 52 4.55 -10.37 3.98
C ASP A 52 5.56 -10.32 5.14
N VAL A 53 5.64 -11.43 5.88
CA VAL A 53 6.57 -11.60 7.01
C VAL A 53 8.02 -11.85 6.59
N SER A 54 8.31 -11.96 5.29
CA SER A 54 9.68 -12.16 4.78
C SER A 54 10.45 -10.84 4.62
N GLY A 55 9.72 -9.72 4.51
CA GLY A 55 10.27 -8.38 4.37
C GLY A 55 10.13 -7.54 5.64
N PRO A 56 10.81 -6.38 5.71
CA PRO A 56 10.59 -5.42 6.78
C PRO A 56 9.19 -4.80 6.65
N ILE A 57 8.60 -4.44 7.79
CA ILE A 57 7.32 -3.73 7.80
C ILE A 57 7.41 -2.40 7.05
N PRO A 58 6.30 -1.89 6.49
CA PRO A 58 6.27 -0.62 5.78
C PRO A 58 6.93 0.51 6.56
N ASP A 59 7.74 1.30 5.88
CA ASP A 59 8.49 2.39 6.50
C ASP A 59 7.64 3.67 6.57
N ILE A 60 6.82 3.76 7.62
CA ILE A 60 5.94 4.90 7.88
C ILE A 60 6.08 5.38 9.33
N PRO A 61 5.82 6.68 9.62
CA PRO A 61 5.93 7.23 10.97
C PRO A 61 5.16 6.46 12.04
N LEU A 62 3.99 5.91 11.67
CA LEU A 62 3.13 5.13 12.56
C LEU A 62 3.84 3.90 13.16
N PHE A 63 4.73 3.27 12.38
CA PHE A 63 5.39 2.04 12.78
C PHE A 63 6.75 2.25 13.45
N GLU A 64 7.30 3.47 13.41
CA GLU A 64 8.61 3.79 13.99
C GLU A 64 8.79 3.25 15.43
N PRO A 65 7.82 3.43 16.36
CA PRO A 65 7.97 2.93 17.73
C PRO A 65 8.03 1.40 17.84
N TYR A 66 7.52 0.69 16.84
CA TYR A 66 7.36 -0.77 16.86
C TYR A 66 8.36 -1.49 15.94
N ARG A 67 9.13 -0.79 15.10
CA ARG A 67 10.07 -1.41 14.13
C ARG A 67 11.06 -2.37 14.80
N HIS A 68 11.52 -2.03 16.01
CA HIS A 68 12.46 -2.86 16.77
C HIS A 68 11.84 -4.15 17.36
N LEU A 69 10.51 -4.24 17.43
CA LEU A 69 9.79 -5.41 17.91
C LEU A 69 9.64 -6.48 16.81
N ASP A 70 9.73 -6.08 15.55
CA ASP A 70 9.71 -7.01 14.42
C ASP A 70 11.14 -7.49 14.08
N PRO A 71 11.45 -8.79 14.22
CA PRO A 71 12.81 -9.29 14.06
C PRO A 71 13.36 -9.14 12.64
N VAL A 72 12.51 -9.24 11.62
CA VAL A 72 12.90 -9.08 10.22
C VAL A 72 13.26 -7.63 9.93
N THR A 73 12.43 -6.71 10.39
CA THR A 73 12.67 -5.26 10.31
C THR A 73 13.92 -4.87 11.09
N ALA A 74 14.08 -5.35 12.33
CA ALA A 74 15.24 -5.03 13.15
C ALA A 74 16.56 -5.48 12.50
N SER A 75 16.62 -6.70 11.94
CA SER A 75 17.79 -7.18 11.21
C SER A 75 18.06 -6.34 9.96
N HIS A 76 17.02 -6.02 9.20
CA HIS A 76 17.14 -5.20 7.99
C HIS A 76 17.62 -3.77 8.30
N ASP A 77 17.09 -3.16 9.36
CA ASP A 77 17.46 -1.81 9.78
C ASP A 77 18.89 -1.77 10.35
N GLN A 78 19.32 -2.82 11.07
CA GLN A 78 20.71 -2.97 11.53
C GLN A 78 21.68 -3.10 10.34
N GLN A 79 21.34 -3.89 9.33
CA GLN A 79 22.17 -4.07 8.13
C GLN A 79 22.31 -2.77 7.34
N LYS A 80 21.26 -1.96 7.27
CA LYS A 80 21.27 -0.66 6.58
C LYS A 80 21.82 0.50 7.41
N GLY A 81 22.05 0.29 8.72
CA GLY A 81 22.46 1.36 9.62
C GLY A 81 21.42 2.47 9.76
N ARG A 82 20.13 2.12 9.67
CA ARG A 82 19.02 3.08 9.77
C ARG A 82 18.95 3.67 11.19
N ASN A 83 18.72 4.98 11.30
CA ASN A 83 18.42 5.62 12.58
C ASN A 83 17.06 5.11 13.13
N PRO A 84 16.98 4.57 14.36
CA PRO A 84 15.73 4.14 15.00
C PRO A 84 14.72 5.26 15.29
N ARG A 85 15.14 6.53 15.16
CA ARG A 85 14.30 7.72 15.36
C ARG A 85 14.19 8.56 14.07
N TYR A 86 14.42 7.95 12.91
CA TYR A 86 14.41 8.60 11.61
C TYR A 86 13.18 9.49 11.40
N TRP A 87 11.98 8.97 11.70
CA TRP A 87 10.74 9.76 11.54
C TRP A 87 10.50 10.78 12.67
N ILE A 88 10.99 10.50 13.88
CA ILE A 88 10.69 11.31 15.07
C ILE A 88 11.58 12.56 15.12
N ASP A 89 12.85 12.42 14.73
CA ASP A 89 13.83 13.51 14.79
C ASP A 89 13.86 14.34 13.49
N MET A 90 13.03 13.97 12.50
CA MET A 90 12.90 14.68 11.23
C MET A 90 12.20 16.04 11.41
N ASP A 91 12.75 17.10 10.82
CA ASP A 91 12.11 18.42 10.82
C ASP A 91 10.91 18.47 9.85
N ASN A 92 10.05 19.47 10.02
CA ASN A 92 8.82 19.60 9.24
C ASN A 92 9.06 19.76 7.73
N ASP A 93 10.13 20.45 7.32
CA ASP A 93 10.40 20.70 5.90
C ASP A 93 10.88 19.42 5.22
N THR A 94 11.77 18.68 5.88
CA THR A 94 12.21 17.36 5.43
C THR A 94 11.05 16.37 5.41
N PHE A 95 10.20 16.36 6.44
CA PHE A 95 9.01 15.51 6.49
C PHE A 95 8.07 15.77 5.33
N LYS A 96 7.81 17.05 5.02
CA LYS A 96 6.99 17.44 3.88
C LYS A 96 7.59 16.94 2.57
N ALA A 97 8.90 17.11 2.37
CA ALA A 97 9.59 16.65 1.18
C ALA A 97 9.50 15.11 1.01
N GLU A 98 9.66 14.35 2.10
CA GLU A 98 9.52 12.89 2.08
C GLU A 98 8.09 12.44 1.74
N VAL A 99 7.08 13.09 2.32
CA VAL A 99 5.67 12.81 1.99
C VAL A 99 5.37 13.13 0.53
N ASP A 100 5.87 14.26 0.02
CA ASP A 100 5.69 14.64 -1.38
C ASP A 100 6.39 13.62 -2.31
N ALA A 101 7.59 13.15 -1.95
CA ALA A 101 8.29 12.09 -2.67
C ALA A 101 7.56 10.73 -2.60
N MET A 102 6.91 10.41 -1.48
CA MET A 102 6.02 9.24 -1.38
C MET A 102 4.84 9.36 -2.34
N TRP A 103 4.22 10.53 -2.44
CA TRP A 103 3.14 10.75 -3.42
C TRP A 103 3.62 10.58 -4.86
N GLN A 104 4.79 11.10 -5.21
CA GLN A 104 5.35 10.89 -6.56
C GLN A 104 5.56 9.41 -6.86
N ARG A 105 6.05 8.64 -5.89
CA ARG A 105 6.18 7.18 -6.04
C ARG A 105 4.83 6.50 -6.22
N VAL A 106 3.80 6.92 -5.48
CA VAL A 106 2.43 6.41 -5.64
C VAL A 106 1.90 6.67 -7.05
N TYR A 107 2.05 7.89 -7.57
CA TYR A 107 1.59 8.22 -8.92
C TYR A 107 2.36 7.47 -10.01
N ALA A 108 3.59 7.04 -9.73
CA ALA A 108 4.39 6.21 -10.63
C ALA A 108 4.08 4.69 -10.54
N ILE A 109 3.17 4.26 -9.67
CA ILE A 109 2.82 2.84 -9.53
C ILE A 109 2.17 2.33 -10.81
N ASP A 110 2.76 1.28 -11.36
CA ASP A 110 2.27 0.56 -12.54
C ASP A 110 1.77 -0.85 -12.16
N THR A 111 0.82 -0.91 -11.22
CA THR A 111 0.27 -2.19 -10.71
C THR A 111 -0.44 -2.98 -11.81
N PHE A 112 -1.06 -2.30 -12.78
CA PHE A 112 -1.81 -2.98 -13.83
C PHE A 112 -0.94 -3.68 -14.87
N SER A 113 0.33 -3.29 -15.00
CA SER A 113 1.29 -4.00 -15.85
C SER A 113 1.94 -5.19 -15.15
N ARG A 114 1.70 -5.39 -13.84
CA ARG A 114 2.26 -6.54 -13.11
C ARG A 114 1.61 -7.84 -13.58
N PRO A 115 2.39 -8.94 -13.66
CA PRO A 115 1.85 -10.22 -14.07
C PRO A 115 0.82 -10.71 -13.05
N ASN A 116 -0.35 -11.12 -13.55
CA ASN A 116 -1.33 -11.81 -12.72
C ASN A 116 -0.85 -13.23 -12.40
N LEU A 117 -0.25 -13.41 -11.23
CA LEU A 117 0.25 -14.72 -10.77
C LEU A 117 -0.87 -15.77 -10.66
N MET A 118 -2.10 -15.33 -10.38
CA MET A 118 -3.25 -16.22 -10.24
C MET A 118 -3.72 -16.74 -11.60
N ALA A 119 -3.39 -16.10 -12.73
CA ALA A 119 -3.73 -16.61 -14.07
C ALA A 119 -3.14 -17.99 -14.37
N ARG A 120 -2.14 -18.45 -13.61
CA ARG A 120 -1.60 -19.82 -13.70
C ARG A 120 -2.45 -20.87 -13.00
N TYR A 121 -3.23 -20.46 -12.01
CA TYR A 121 -3.99 -21.34 -11.12
C TYR A 121 -5.51 -21.17 -11.29
N VAL A 122 -5.92 -20.12 -12.00
CA VAL A 122 -7.28 -19.64 -12.08
C VAL A 122 -7.60 -19.28 -13.52
N ASP A 123 -8.62 -19.95 -14.06
CA ASP A 123 -9.31 -19.51 -15.28
C ASP A 123 -10.30 -18.39 -14.93
N TYR A 124 -10.16 -17.24 -15.58
CA TYR A 124 -11.02 -16.06 -15.44
C TYR A 124 -12.07 -16.01 -16.55
N GLY A 125 -12.64 -17.17 -16.90
CA GLY A 125 -13.60 -17.33 -17.99
C GLY A 125 -14.64 -16.21 -18.10
N PRO A 126 -15.20 -16.01 -19.31
CA PRO A 126 -16.00 -14.85 -19.66
C PRO A 126 -17.27 -14.64 -18.80
#